data_AF-A0A418GBV9-F1
#
_entry.id   AF-A0A418GBV9-F1
#
_cell.length_a   1.000
_cell.length_b   1.000
_cell.length_c   1.000
_cell.angle_alpha   90.00
_cell.angle_beta   90.00
_cell.angle_gamma   90.00
#
_symmetry.space_group_name_H-M   'P 1'
#
loop_
_entity.id
_entity.type
_entity.pdbx_description
1 polymer ?
#
loop_
_entity_poly.entity_id
_entity_poly.type
_entity_poly.pdbx_seq_one_letter_code
_entity_poly.pdbx_strand_id
1 'polypeptide(L)' 'VKALLSMAIRAAKKQGKYVGICGQGPSDHEDFAAWLMEEGIDSLSLNPDTVVQTWLSLAELKK' A
#
# COMPACT_ATOMS: atom_id res chain seq x y z
N VAL A 1 -10.81 -3.39 -9.10
CA VAL A 1 -9.33 -3.60 -9.13
C VAL A 1 -8.79 -4.32 -7.89
N LYS A 2 -9.30 -4.04 -6.67
CA LYS A 2 -8.82 -4.64 -5.40
C LYS A 2 -8.61 -6.17 -5.44
N ALA A 3 -9.50 -6.92 -6.11
CA ALA A 3 -9.36 -8.38 -6.27
C ALA A 3 -8.03 -8.78 -6.94
N LEU A 4 -7.64 -8.10 -8.03
CA LEU A 4 -6.39 -8.40 -8.75
C LEU A 4 -5.16 -8.03 -7.90
N LEU A 5 -5.21 -6.91 -7.20
CA LEU A 5 -4.13 -6.49 -6.30
C LEU A 5 -3.95 -7.46 -5.13
N SER A 6 -5.06 -7.88 -4.51
CA SER A 6 -5.03 -8.89 -3.44
C SER A 6 -4.44 -10.21 -3.93
N MET A 7 -4.82 -10.67 -5.13
CA MET A 7 -4.22 -11.86 -5.74
C MET A 7 -2.71 -11.71 -5.97
N ALA A 8 -2.25 -10.56 -6.50
CA ALA A 8 -0.84 -10.31 -6.74
C ALA A 8 -0.02 -10.27 -5.45
N ILE A 9 -0.50 -9.54 -4.42
CA ILE A 9 0.14 -9.44 -3.11
C ILE A 9 0.25 -10.83 -2.48
N ARG A 10 -0.87 -11.59 -2.41
CA ARG A 10 -0.89 -12.94 -1.85
C ARG A 10 0.06 -13.89 -2.59
N ALA A 11 0.12 -13.82 -3.91
CA ALA A 11 1.01 -14.66 -4.71
C ALA A 11 2.49 -14.38 -4.42
N ALA A 12 2.89 -13.11 -4.29
CA ALA A 12 4.25 -12.72 -3.94
C ALA A 12 4.62 -13.16 -2.51
N LYS A 13 3.72 -12.89 -1.55
CA LYS A 13 3.93 -13.27 -0.13
C LYS A 13 4.02 -14.78 0.05
N LYS A 14 3.18 -15.57 -0.64
CA LYS A 14 3.26 -17.04 -0.61
C LYS A 14 4.62 -17.58 -1.06
N GLN A 15 5.31 -16.83 -1.92
CA GLN A 15 6.66 -17.18 -2.39
C GLN A 15 7.78 -16.55 -1.56
N GLY A 16 7.45 -15.85 -0.45
CA GLY A 16 8.42 -15.09 0.34
C GLY A 16 9.12 -13.99 -0.47
N LYS A 17 8.43 -13.45 -1.49
CA LYS A 17 8.97 -12.38 -2.35
C LYS A 17 8.41 -11.03 -1.92
N TYR A 18 9.24 -10.00 -2.10
CA TYR A 18 8.88 -8.62 -1.90
C TYR A 18 7.85 -8.15 -2.93
N VAL A 19 6.88 -7.34 -2.50
CA VAL A 19 5.87 -6.71 -3.36
C VAL A 19 5.61 -5.26 -2.97
N GLY A 20 5.70 -4.37 -3.96
CA GLY A 20 5.39 -2.95 -3.83
C GLY A 20 4.47 -2.49 -4.95
N ILE A 21 3.87 -1.31 -4.79
CA ILE A 21 3.00 -0.69 -5.80
C ILE A 21 3.42 0.75 -6.09
N CYS A 22 3.26 1.15 -7.35
CA CYS A 22 3.39 2.52 -7.81
C CYS A 22 2.13 2.99 -8.53
N GLY A 23 2.02 4.30 -8.76
CA GLY A 23 0.86 4.96 -9.38
C GLY A 23 0.19 5.94 -8.44
N GLN A 24 -0.75 6.74 -8.97
CA GLN A 24 -1.36 7.84 -8.22
C GLN A 24 -2.36 7.36 -7.15
N GLY A 25 -2.96 6.18 -7.31
CA GLY A 25 -4.00 5.65 -6.41
C GLY A 25 -3.73 5.80 -4.91
N PRO A 26 -2.62 5.27 -4.35
CA PRO A 26 -2.33 5.41 -2.92
C PRO A 26 -1.89 6.83 -2.50
N SER A 27 -1.55 7.72 -3.44
CA SER A 27 -1.25 9.13 -3.14
C SER A 27 -2.53 9.96 -3.06
N ASP A 28 -3.51 9.66 -3.92
CA ASP A 28 -4.78 10.39 -4.01
C ASP A 28 -5.83 9.90 -2.99
N HIS A 29 -5.65 8.67 -2.48
CA HIS A 29 -6.62 7.97 -1.62
C HIS A 29 -5.93 7.32 -0.41
N GLU A 30 -6.00 7.98 0.76
CA GLU A 30 -5.40 7.47 2.01
C GLU A 30 -6.04 6.15 2.48
N ASP A 31 -7.35 5.97 2.30
CA ASP A 31 -8.07 4.73 2.62
C ASP A 31 -7.58 3.56 1.77
N PHE A 32 -7.16 3.83 0.53
CA PHE A 32 -6.57 2.83 -0.34
C PHE A 32 -5.15 2.46 0.08
N ALA A 33 -4.34 3.43 0.49
CA ALA A 33 -3.02 3.18 1.09
C ALA A 33 -3.15 2.33 2.37
N ALA A 34 -4.14 2.63 3.21
CA ALA A 34 -4.44 1.85 4.42
C ALA A 34 -4.84 0.42 4.08
N TRP A 35 -5.75 0.23 3.13
CA TRP A 35 -6.15 -1.10 2.67
C TRP A 35 -4.98 -1.91 2.09
N LEU A 36 -4.07 -1.28 1.34
CA LEU A 36 -2.86 -1.94 0.83
C LEU A 36 -1.92 -2.39 1.97
N MET A 37 -1.80 -1.57 3.02
CA MET A 37 -1.05 -1.92 4.22
C MET A 37 -1.68 -3.10 4.96
N GLU A 38 -3.01 -3.15 5.08
CA GLU A 38 -3.77 -4.28 5.66
C GLU A 38 -3.63 -5.57 4.86
N GLU A 39 -3.66 -5.49 3.52
CA GLU A 39 -3.37 -6.64 2.64
C GLU A 39 -1.90 -7.12 2.76
N GLY A 40 -1.04 -6.35 3.43
CA GLY A 40 0.32 -6.72 3.78
C GLY A 40 1.36 -6.36 2.73
N ILE A 41 1.13 -5.35 1.88
CA ILE A 41 2.14 -4.89 0.93
C ILE A 41 3.44 -4.46 1.63
N ASP A 42 4.61 -4.67 1.01
CA ASP A 42 5.89 -4.31 1.62
C ASP A 42 6.24 -2.83 1.45
N SER A 43 5.77 -2.21 0.37
CA SER A 43 6.05 -0.80 0.11
C SER A 43 5.00 -0.11 -0.75
N LEU A 44 4.95 1.21 -0.60
CA LEU A 44 4.15 2.12 -1.41
C LEU A 44 5.09 3.17 -2.01
N SER A 45 4.95 3.44 -3.31
CA SER A 45 5.54 4.62 -3.94
C SER A 45 4.48 5.72 -3.99
N LEU A 46 4.77 6.84 -3.32
CA LEU A 46 3.87 7.98 -3.17
C LEU A 46 4.46 9.23 -3.82
N ASN A 47 3.61 10.20 -4.12
CA ASN A 47 4.06 11.48 -4.63
C ASN A 47 4.83 12.27 -3.54
N PRO A 48 5.84 13.08 -3.90
CA PRO A 48 6.66 13.81 -2.93
C PRO A 48 5.87 14.77 -2.02
N ASP A 49 4.78 15.32 -2.52
CA ASP A 49 3.89 16.23 -1.82
C ASP A 49 2.95 15.52 -0.83
N THR A 50 2.60 14.25 -1.07
CA THR A 50 1.69 13.48 -0.20
C THR A 50 2.40 12.50 0.74
N VAL A 51 3.63 12.10 0.43
CA VAL A 51 4.33 11.00 1.12
C VAL A 51 4.39 11.15 2.64
N VAL A 52 4.68 12.35 3.14
CA VAL A 52 4.81 12.61 4.59
C VAL A 52 3.46 12.50 5.27
N GLN A 53 2.43 13.12 4.70
CA GLN A 53 1.08 13.09 5.26
C GLN A 53 0.54 11.66 5.29
N THR A 54 0.58 10.95 4.15
CA THR A 54 0.10 9.57 4.07
C THR A 54 0.87 8.66 5.03
N TRP A 55 2.19 8.83 5.17
CA TRP A 55 2.97 8.02 6.11
C TRP A 55 2.55 8.24 7.57
N LEU A 56 2.30 9.50 7.96
CA LEU A 56 1.81 9.82 9.31
C LEU A 56 0.40 9.23 9.54
N SER A 57 -0.53 9.39 8.59
CA SER A 57 -1.87 8.78 8.67
C SER A 57 -1.81 7.27 8.84
N LEU A 58 -0.97 6.58 8.05
CA LEU A 58 -0.79 5.12 8.14
C LEU A 58 -0.17 4.69 9.48
N ALA A 59 0.76 5.48 10.02
CA ALA A 59 1.38 5.18 11.31
C ALA A 59 0.38 5.24 12.47
N GLU A 60 -0.62 6.13 12.39
CA GLU A 60 -1.68 6.22 13.40
C GLU A 60 -2.62 5.02 13.41
N LEU A 61 -2.86 4.41 12.23
CA LEU A 61 -3.70 3.21 12.09
C LEU A 61 -3.09 1.94 12.70
N LYS A 62 -1.78 1.92 12.95
CA LYS A 62 -1.06 0.77 13.52
C LYS A 62 -0.92 0.80 15.06
N LYS A 63 -1.55 1.77 15.75
CA LYS A 63 -1.63 1.78 17.21
C LYS A 63 -2.55 0.69 17.75
#